data_AF-A0A7I8E766-F1
#
_entry.id   AF-A0A7I8E766-F1
#
_cell.length_a   1.000
_cell.length_b   1.000
_cell.length_c   1.000
_cell.angle_alpha   90.00
_cell.angle_beta   90.00
_cell.angle_gamma   90.00
#
_symmetry.space_group_name_H-M   'P 1'
#
loop_
_entity.id
_entity.type
_entity.pdbx_description
1 polymer ?
#
loop_
_entity_poly.entity_id
_entity_poly.type
_entity_poly.pdbx_seq_one_letter_code
_entity_poly.pdbx_strand_id
1 'polypeptide(L)' 'MNEAQAAPLCPDCGKPLDILKACGATSYFCNHCNELKSSQRVRDYNASQPTAAGKEQR' A
#
# COMPACT_ATOMS: atom_id res chain seq x y z
N MET A 1 13.47 -2.20 -16.52
CA MET A 1 12.42 -3.07 -15.97
C MET A 1 11.72 -2.25 -14.90
N ASN A 2 10.65 -1.54 -15.28
CA ASN A 2 10.02 -0.51 -14.45
C ASN A 2 8.80 -1.12 -13.77
N GLU A 3 9.00 -1.74 -12.61
CA GLU A 3 7.89 -2.20 -11.78
C GLU A 3 7.25 -0.99 -11.10
N ALA A 4 6.32 -0.32 -11.77
CA ALA A 4 5.45 0.67 -11.16
C ALA A 4 4.53 -0.06 -10.14
N GLN A 5 4.98 -0.14 -8.89
CA GLN A 5 4.20 -0.71 -7.80
C GLN A 5 3.27 0.37 -7.28
N ALA A 6 1.96 0.21 -7.52
CA ALA A 6 0.97 1.11 -6.99
C ALA A 6 0.85 0.92 -5.46
N ALA A 7 1.06 2.00 -4.70
CA ALA A 7 0.95 1.97 -3.25
C ALA A 7 -0.53 1.79 -2.85
N PRO A 8 -0.89 0.71 -2.14
CA PRO A 8 -2.27 0.48 -1.75
C PRO A 8 -2.68 1.41 -0.62
N LEU A 9 -3.98 1.65 -0.50
CA LEU A 9 -4.61 2.42 0.57
C LEU A 9 -4.97 1.53 1.76
N CYS A 10 -4.94 2.13 2.94
CA CYS A 10 -5.33 1.51 4.19
C CYS A 10 -6.86 1.34 4.25
N PRO A 11 -7.39 0.13 4.49
CA PRO A 11 -8.84 -0.08 4.60
C PRO A 11 -9.46 0.60 5.83
N ASP A 12 -8.64 0.94 6.84
CA ASP A 12 -9.13 1.53 8.09
C ASP A 12 -9.16 3.06 8.07
N CYS A 13 -8.15 3.70 7.46
CA CYS A 13 -8.04 5.17 7.43
C CYS A 13 -8.02 5.78 6.02
N GLY A 14 -8.05 4.96 4.96
CA GLY A 14 -8.05 5.42 3.57
C GLY A 14 -6.76 6.07 3.10
N LYS A 15 -5.67 6.00 3.87
CA LYS A 15 -4.38 6.64 3.57
C LYS A 15 -3.40 5.68 2.91
N PRO A 16 -2.43 6.17 2.11
CA PRO A 16 -1.47 5.31 1.43
C PRO A 16 -0.62 4.50 2.43
N LEU A 17 -0.44 3.23 2.12
CA LEU A 17 0.39 2.28 2.84
C LEU A 17 1.77 2.20 2.18
N ASP A 18 2.77 1.97 3.00
CA ASP A 18 4.13 1.69 2.57
C ASP A 18 4.26 0.21 2.20
N ILE A 19 4.88 -0.06 1.05
CA ILE A 19 5.13 -1.42 0.57
C ILE A 19 6.57 -1.79 0.97
N LEU A 20 6.69 -2.57 2.04
CA LEU A 20 7.98 -3.08 2.47
C LEU A 20 8.24 -4.44 1.82
N LYS A 21 9.18 -4.48 0.88
CA LYS A 21 9.70 -5.72 0.30
C LYS A 21 10.90 -6.18 1.13
N ALA A 22 10.78 -7.29 1.84
CA ALA A 22 11.86 -7.87 2.66
C ALA A 22 11.97 -9.37 2.43
N CYS A 23 13.19 -9.88 2.18
CA CYS A 23 13.51 -11.31 2.02
C CYS A 23 12.51 -12.10 1.14
N GLY A 24 12.05 -11.51 0.04
CA GLY A 24 11.10 -12.14 -0.90
C GLY A 24 9.61 -12.01 -0.54
N ALA A 25 9.27 -11.45 0.61
CA ALA A 25 7.90 -11.16 1.00
C ALA A 25 7.57 -9.67 0.85
N THR A 26 6.30 -9.37 0.58
CA THR A 26 5.78 -7.99 0.52
C THR A 26 4.84 -7.76 1.69
N SER A 27 5.20 -6.79 2.54
CA SER A 27 4.43 -6.35 3.70
C SER A 27 3.85 -4.97 3.45
N TYR A 28 2.68 -4.68 4.03
CA TYR A 28 2.03 -3.37 3.92
C TYR A 28 1.97 -2.71 5.28
N PHE A 29 2.55 -1.52 5.41
CA PHE A 29 2.60 -0.78 6.66
C PHE A 29 1.87 0.56 6.56
N CYS A 30 1.02 0.85 7.52
CA CYS A 30 0.35 2.13 7.61
C CYS A 30 1.17 3.07 8.48
N ASN A 31 1.83 4.08 7.90
CA ASN A 31 2.55 5.10 8.67
C ASN A 31 1.62 5.98 9.53
N HIS A 32 0.34 6.07 9.17
CA HIS A 32 -0.63 6.86 9.92
C HIS A 32 -1.20 6.15 11.14
N CYS A 33 -1.45 4.84 11.03
CA CYS A 33 -1.84 4.01 12.16
C CYS A 33 -0.64 3.41 12.89
N ASN A 34 0.56 3.58 12.32
CA ASN A 34 1.80 2.90 12.71
C ASN A 34 1.62 1.38 12.90
N GLU A 35 0.86 0.76 11.99
CA GLU A 35 0.41 -0.63 12.11
C GLU A 35 0.58 -1.39 10.79
N LEU A 36 0.97 -2.66 10.88
CA LEU A 36 1.03 -3.58 9.75
C LEU A 36 -0.37 -4.01 9.33
N LYS A 37 -0.71 -3.82 8.06
CA LYS A 37 -2.00 -4.21 7.52
C LYS A 37 -1.88 -5.53 6.77
N SER A 38 -2.89 -6.37 6.96
CA SER A 38 -2.94 -7.68 6.33
C SER A 38 -3.04 -7.53 4.80
N SER A 39 -2.12 -8.16 4.08
CA SER A 39 -2.04 -8.13 2.63
C SER A 39 -3.33 -8.53 1.94
N GLN A 40 -4.10 -9.46 2.52
CA GLN A 40 -5.39 -9.86 1.97
C GLN A 40 -6.45 -8.76 2.06
N ARG A 41 -6.61 -8.12 3.23
CA ARG A 41 -7.57 -7.02 3.41
C ARG A 41 -7.21 -5.81 2.57
N VAL A 42 -5.92 -5.49 2.52
CA VAL A 42 -5.41 -4.40 1.70
C VAL A 42 -5.70 -4.67 0.23
N ARG A 43 -5.43 -5.88 -0.27
CA ARG A 43 -5.74 -6.26 -1.65
C ARG A 43 -7.23 -6.20 -1.96
N ASP A 44 -8.08 -6.73 -1.09
CA ASP A 44 -9.55 -6.72 -1.28
C ASP A 44 -10.08 -5.28 -1.38
N TYR A 45 -9.70 -4.42 -0.43
CA TYR A 45 -10.07 -3.02 -0.43
C TYR A 45 -9.56 -2.27 -1.67
N ASN A 46 -8.29 -2.52 -2.06
CA ASN A 46 -7.68 -1.85 -3.21
C ASN A 46 -8.03 -2.47 -4.56
N ALA A 47 -8.55 -3.70 -4.61
CA ALA A 47 -9.03 -4.32 -5.85
C ALA A 47 -10.23 -3.55 -6.41
N SER A 48 -10.99 -2.89 -5.55
CA SER A 48 -12.10 -2.02 -5.94
C SER A 48 -11.70 -0.58 -6.27
N GLN A 49 -10.42 -0.20 -6.10
CA GLN A 49 -9.93 1.17 -6.26
C GLN A 49 -8.83 1.24 -7.34
N PRO A 50 -8.92 2.15 -8.33
CA PRO A 50 -7.84 2.37 -9.28
C PRO A 50 -6.68 3.06 -8.55
N THR A 51 -5.63 2.30 -8.25
CA THR A 51 -4.49 2.78 -7.45
C THR A 51 -3.62 3.77 -8.24
N ALA A 52 -3.89 5.06 -8.06
CA ALA A 52 -3.06 6.15 -8.57
C ALA A 52 -2.07 6.63 -7.50
N ALA A 53 -0.94 5.93 -7.34
CA ALA A 53 0.15 6.37 -6.47
C ALA A 53 1.26 7.01 -7.31
N GLY A 54 1.03 8.25 -7.72
CA GLY A 54 2.01 9.08 -8.40
C GLY A 54 1.59 10.53 -8.26
N LYS A 55 2.05 11.18 -7.18
CA LYS A 55 2.15 12.64 -7.09
C LYS A 55 3.09 13.03 -5.95
N GLU A 56 4.35 13.23 -6.33
CA GLU A 56 5.12 14.47 -6.13
C GLU A 56 4.90 15.22 -4.82
N GLN A 57 5.98 15.35 -4.03
CA GLN A 57 6.18 16.54 -3.21
C GLN A 57 7.68 16.83 -3.06
N ARG A 58 8.00 18.05 -3.51
CA ARG A 58 9.27 18.69 -3.89
C ARG A 58 10.27 18.90 -2.77
#